data_AF-A0A7I7XM27-F1
#
_entry.id   AF-A0A7I7XM27-F1
#
_cell.length_a   1.000
_cell.length_b   1.000
_cell.length_c   1.000
_cell.angle_alpha   90.00
_cell.angle_beta   90.00
_cell.angle_gamma   90.00
#
_symmetry.space_group_name_H-M   'P 1'
#
loop_
_entity.id
_entity.type
_entity.pdbx_description
1 polymer ?
#
loop_
_entity_poly.entity_id
_entity_poly.type
_entity_poly.pdbx_seq_one_letter_code
_entity_poly.pdbx_strand_id
1 'polypeptide(L)'
;MFSYLNPTDQLDLHKYFQFASDKTEAELLDHRRNLDALDPSLPHRAGRAYAKLLRGERAPAHYAEMPNGRRVSVRPVMKPEPDIKMLAKVLLRMALDDIKGRDDRAA
;
A
#
# COMPACT_ATOMS: atom_id res chain seq x y z
N MET A 1 7.30 -8.44 0.40
CA MET A 1 6.14 -7.57 0.10
C MET A 1 4.87 -8.35 0.34
N PHE A 2 3.95 -7.85 1.17
CA PHE A 2 2.84 -8.63 1.75
C PHE A 2 1.57 -8.65 0.87
N SER A 3 1.71 -8.93 -0.43
CA SER A 3 0.63 -8.83 -1.43
C SER A 3 -0.59 -9.75 -1.20
N TYR A 4 -0.47 -10.68 -0.25
CA TYR A 4 -1.58 -11.55 0.19
C TYR A 4 -2.43 -10.93 1.29
N LEU A 5 -2.00 -9.84 1.92
CA LEU A 5 -2.80 -9.11 2.90
C LEU A 5 -3.57 -7.96 2.23
N ASN A 6 -4.63 -7.47 2.87
CA ASN A 6 -5.29 -6.24 2.41
C ASN A 6 -4.38 -5.02 2.64
N PRO A 7 -4.58 -3.90 1.94
CA PRO A 7 -3.69 -2.72 2.02
C PRO A 7 -3.52 -2.16 3.44
N THR A 8 -4.57 -2.20 4.26
CA THR A 8 -4.54 -1.71 5.65
C THR A 8 -3.62 -2.56 6.53
N ASP A 9 -3.75 -3.89 6.45
CA ASP A 9 -2.89 -4.83 7.16
C ASP A 9 -1.42 -4.69 6.69
N GLN A 10 -1.19 -4.48 5.39
CA GLN A 10 0.15 -4.19 4.86
C GLN A 10 0.72 -2.88 5.45
N LEU A 11 -0.12 -1.83 5.53
CA LEU A 11 0.27 -0.54 6.08
C LEU A 11 0.60 -0.61 7.57
N ASP A 12 -0.23 -1.28 8.37
CA ASP A 12 -0.01 -1.43 9.80
C ASP A 12 1.31 -2.17 10.08
N LEU A 13 1.61 -3.23 9.31
CA LEU A 13 2.89 -3.92 9.37
C LEU A 13 4.06 -3.02 9.01
N HIS A 14 3.96 -2.25 7.93
CA HIS A 14 5.02 -1.34 7.51
C HIS A 14 5.27 -0.23 8.52
N LYS A 15 4.21 0.37 9.08
CA LYS A 15 4.32 1.44 10.07
C LYS A 15 5.01 0.95 11.35
N TYR A 16 4.59 -0.21 11.86
CA TYR A 16 5.03 -0.66 13.18
C TYR A 16 6.40 -1.37 13.14
N PHE A 17 6.61 -2.28 12.18
CA PHE A 17 7.83 -3.09 12.13
C PHE A 17 8.92 -2.54 11.20
N GLN A 18 8.58 -1.62 10.29
CA GLN A 18 9.52 -1.02 9.33
C GLN A 18 10.43 -2.03 8.61
N PHE A 19 9.87 -3.13 8.10
CA PHE A 19 10.62 -4.21 7.43
C PHE A 19 11.49 -3.79 6.23
N ALA A 20 11.35 -2.55 5.75
CA ALA A 20 12.09 -2.01 4.61
C ALA A 20 13.02 -0.85 4.99
N SER A 21 13.19 -0.53 6.27
CA SER A 21 14.13 0.51 6.71
C SER A 21 15.52 -0.06 6.98
N ASP A 22 16.54 0.77 6.82
CA ASP A 22 17.95 0.55 7.16
C ASP A 22 18.27 0.88 8.64
N LYS A 23 17.25 1.09 9.47
CA LYS A 23 17.40 1.39 10.90
C LYS A 23 18.05 0.25 11.67
N THR A 24 18.84 0.64 12.66
CA THR A 24 19.37 -0.26 13.68
C THR A 24 18.27 -0.79 14.61
N GLU A 25 18.57 -1.87 15.32
CA GLU A 25 17.62 -2.44 16.29
C GLU A 25 17.21 -1.46 17.40
N ALA A 26 18.15 -0.66 17.90
CA ALA A 26 17.88 0.37 18.90
C ALA A 26 16.90 1.42 18.38
N GLU A 27 17.10 1.90 17.15
CA GLU A 27 16.20 2.86 16.51
C GLU A 27 14.81 2.27 16.23
N LEU A 28 14.72 0.97 15.92
CA LEU A 28 13.44 0.27 15.76
C LEU A 28 12.69 0.15 17.09
N LEU A 29 13.38 -0.08 18.20
CA LEU A 29 12.77 -0.11 19.53
C LEU A 29 12.25 1.27 19.94
N ASP A 30 13.03 2.33 19.74
CA ASP A 30 12.59 3.70 20.04
C ASP A 30 11.45 4.14 19.12
N HIS A 31 11.49 3.75 17.83
CA HIS A 31 10.39 3.96 16.90
C HIS A 31 9.08 3.33 17.40
N ARG A 32 9.12 2.09 17.89
CA ARG A 32 7.93 1.42 18.45
C ARG A 32 7.42 2.13 19.70
N ARG A 33 8.30 2.49 20.64
CA ARG A 33 7.92 3.26 21.84
C ARG A 33 7.21 4.57 21.48
N ASN A 34 7.72 5.28 20.48
CA ASN A 34 7.10 6.52 20.00
C ASN A 34 5.72 6.25 19.36
N LEU A 35 5.58 5.17 18.59
CA LEU A 35 4.29 4.79 18.02
C LEU A 35 3.28 4.33 19.06
N ASP A 36 3.71 3.62 20.11
CA ASP A 36 2.84 3.18 21.20
C ASP A 36 2.20 4.39 21.90
N ALA A 37 2.94 5.50 22.01
CA ALA A 37 2.43 6.75 22.56
C ALA A 37 1.48 7.49 21.60
N LEU A 38 1.76 7.48 20.29
CA LEU A 38 0.99 8.22 19.28
C LEU A 38 -0.29 7.50 18.83
N ASP A 39 -0.23 6.18 18.68
CA ASP A 39 -1.35 5.31 18.32
C ASP A 39 -1.28 4.02 19.15
N PRO A 40 -1.84 4.01 20.38
CA PRO A 40 -1.81 2.85 21.27
C PRO A 40 -2.45 1.59 20.68
N SER A 41 -3.25 1.71 19.62
CA SER A 41 -3.93 0.58 18.99
C SER A 41 -3.13 -0.05 17.85
N LEU A 42 -2.12 0.67 17.32
CA LEU A 42 -1.27 0.20 16.23
C LEU A 42 -0.53 -1.11 16.53
N PRO A 43 0.05 -1.34 17.73
CA PRO A 43 0.70 -2.62 18.05
C PRO A 43 -0.26 -3.80 17.93
N HIS A 44 -1.50 -3.63 18.40
CA HIS A 44 -2.53 -4.66 18.33
C HIS A 44 -2.99 -4.92 16.89
N ARG A 45 -3.12 -3.87 16.06
CA ARG A 45 -3.45 -4.05 14.64
C ARG A 45 -2.31 -4.73 13.88
N ALA A 46 -1.08 -4.25 14.05
CA ALA A 46 0.11 -4.83 13.44
C ALA A 46 0.32 -6.29 13.87
N GLY A 47 0.11 -6.61 15.15
CA GLY A 47 0.16 -7.98 15.66
C GLY A 47 -0.88 -8.90 15.03
N ARG A 48 -2.13 -8.43 14.88
CA ARG A 48 -3.17 -9.18 14.16
C ARG A 48 -2.81 -9.40 12.70
N ALA A 49 -2.34 -8.37 12.00
CA ALA A 49 -1.89 -8.47 10.61
C ALA A 49 -0.71 -9.46 10.46
N TYR A 50 0.23 -9.44 11.41
CA TYR A 50 1.37 -10.38 11.43
C TYR A 50 0.90 -11.81 11.65
N ALA A 51 -0.05 -12.03 12.56
CA ALA A 51 -0.62 -13.34 12.79
C ALA A 51 -1.35 -13.89 11.55
N LYS A 52 -2.07 -13.05 10.80
CA LYS A 52 -2.67 -13.45 9.51
C LYS A 52 -1.62 -13.88 8.49
N LEU A 53 -0.50 -13.14 8.42
CA LEU A 53 0.62 -13.48 7.54
C LEU A 53 1.22 -14.85 7.88
N LEU A 54 1.45 -15.12 9.17
CA LEU A 54 1.99 -16.40 9.64
C LEU A 54 1.03 -17.57 9.38
N ARG A 55 -0.28 -17.34 9.51
CA ARG A 55 -1.30 -18.34 9.16
C ARG A 55 -1.47 -18.55 7.66
N GLY A 56 -0.81 -17.76 6.82
CA GLY A 56 -0.93 -17.83 5.37
C GLY A 56 -2.30 -17.39 4.85
N GLU A 57 -3.03 -16.57 5.62
CA GLU A 57 -4.31 -16.01 5.19
C GLU A 57 -4.13 -15.17 3.93
N ARG A 58 -5.10 -15.26 3.02
CA ARG A 58 -5.08 -14.53 1.74
C ARG A 58 -6.31 -13.66 1.63
N ALA A 59 -6.08 -12.36 1.49
CA ALA A 59 -7.10 -11.42 1.05
C ALA A 59 -7.63 -11.85 -0.33
N PRO A 60 -8.94 -11.68 -0.56
CA PRO A 60 -9.55 -11.99 -1.84
C PRO A 60 -8.87 -11.20 -2.96
N ALA A 61 -8.61 -11.88 -4.08
CA ALA A 61 -8.07 -11.24 -5.26
C ALA A 61 -9.20 -10.79 -6.17
N HIS A 62 -9.05 -9.61 -6.77
CA HIS A 62 -9.94 -9.17 -7.85
C HIS A 62 -9.46 -9.79 -9.16
N TYR A 63 -10.36 -10.45 -9.87
CA TYR A 63 -10.07 -11.08 -11.16
C TYR A 63 -10.75 -10.30 -12.27
N ALA A 64 -10.03 -10.11 -13.37
CA ALA A 64 -10.58 -9.61 -14.62
C ALA A 64 -10.36 -10.66 -15.70
N GLU A 65 -11.39 -10.91 -16.51
CA GLU A 65 -11.27 -11.70 -17.74
C GLU A 65 -10.85 -10.82 -18.89
N MET A 66 -9.81 -11.25 -19.59
CA MET A 66 -9.32 -10.58 -20.79
C MET A 66 -10.08 -11.11 -22.03
N PRO A 67 -10.15 -10.33 -23.12
CA PRO A 67 -10.81 -10.78 -24.37
C PRO A 67 -10.24 -12.06 -24.98
N ASN A 68 -9.01 -12.43 -24.63
CA ASN A 68 -8.35 -13.67 -25.07
C ASN A 68 -8.60 -14.88 -24.14
N GLY A 69 -9.55 -14.78 -23.20
CA GLY A 69 -9.88 -15.84 -22.25
C GLY A 69 -8.87 -16.02 -21.10
N ARG A 70 -7.81 -15.21 -21.02
CA ARG A 70 -6.89 -15.23 -19.87
C ARG A 70 -7.52 -14.52 -18.67
N ARG A 71 -7.33 -15.12 -17.49
CA ARG A 71 -7.69 -14.50 -16.20
C ARG A 71 -6.49 -13.77 -15.62
N VAL A 72 -6.67 -12.50 -15.29
CA VAL A 72 -5.66 -11.67 -14.62
C VAL A 72 -6.15 -11.38 -13.20
N SER A 73 -5.30 -11.60 -12.21
CA SER A 73 -5.58 -11.19 -10.82
C SER A 73 -4.84 -9.91 -10.49
N VAL A 74 -5.55 -8.92 -9.97
CA VAL A 74 -4.96 -7.69 -9.44
C VAL A 74 -4.86 -7.82 -7.93
N ARG A 75 -3.65 -7.58 -7.40
CA ARG A 75 -3.39 -7.54 -5.96
C ARG A 75 -2.83 -6.16 -5.60
N PRO A 76 -3.41 -5.45 -4.63
CA PRO A 76 -2.86 -4.19 -4.19
C PRO A 76 -1.60 -4.46 -3.40
N VAL A 77 -0.61 -3.58 -3.56
CA VAL A 77 0.64 -3.71 -2.84
C VAL A 77 1.04 -2.35 -2.27
N MET A 78 1.09 -2.28 -0.95
CA MET A 78 1.44 -1.06 -0.24
C MET A 78 2.94 -0.86 -0.28
N LYS A 79 3.37 0.33 -0.70
CA LYS A 79 4.74 0.81 -0.53
C LYS A 79 4.76 1.81 0.63
N PRO A 80 5.67 1.66 1.60
CA PRO A 80 5.77 2.59 2.74
C PRO A 80 6.13 4.00 2.27
N GLU A 81 7.03 4.09 1.30
CA GLU A 81 7.38 5.36 0.65
C GLU A 81 6.64 5.49 -0.68
N PRO A 82 5.88 6.57 -0.90
CA PRO A 82 5.21 6.81 -2.16
C PRO A 82 6.23 7.04 -3.28
N ASP A 83 5.98 6.44 -4.45
CA ASP A 83 6.78 6.71 -5.65
C ASP A 83 6.41 8.09 -6.20
N ILE A 84 7.11 9.12 -5.73
CA ILE A 84 6.84 10.53 -6.06
C ILE A 84 6.92 10.78 -7.57
N LYS A 85 7.84 10.11 -8.27
CA LYS A 85 7.99 10.26 -9.73
C LYS A 85 6.75 9.73 -10.46
N MET A 86 6.26 8.57 -10.05
CA MET A 86 5.05 7.99 -10.61
C MET A 86 3.83 8.86 -10.29
N LEU A 87 3.72 9.35 -9.05
CA LEU A 87 2.64 10.24 -8.63
C LEU A 87 2.61 11.52 -9.47
N ALA A 88 3.75 12.18 -9.63
CA ALA A 88 3.87 13.38 -10.46
C ALA A 88 3.45 13.12 -11.92
N LYS A 89 3.86 11.98 -12.49
CA LYS A 89 3.48 11.58 -13.85
C LYS A 89 1.96 11.38 -13.99
N VAL A 90 1.31 10.75 -13.01
CA VAL A 90 -0.15 10.55 -13.02
C VAL A 90 -0.87 11.89 -12.91
N LEU A 91 -0.48 12.75 -11.97
CA LEU A 91 -1.08 14.08 -11.80
C LEU A 91 -0.95 14.95 -13.05
N LEU A 92 0.24 14.98 -13.67
CA LEU A 92 0.46 15.70 -14.91
C LEU A 92 -0.43 15.18 -16.05
N ARG A 93 -0.56 13.85 -16.17
CA ARG A 93 -1.41 13.24 -17.19
C ARG A 93 -2.89 13.58 -16.98
N MET A 94 -3.38 13.51 -15.75
CA MET A 94 -4.76 13.89 -15.43
C MET A 94 -5.06 15.34 -15.80
N ALA A 95 -4.11 16.27 -15.53
CA ALA A 95 -4.26 17.67 -15.90
C ALA A 95 -4.30 17.87 -17.43
N LEU A 96 -3.44 17.17 -18.18
CA LEU A 96 -3.42 17.22 -19.64
C LEU A 96 -4.73 16.67 -20.26
N ASP A 97 -5.23 15.57 -19.72
CA ASP A 97 -6.49 14.97 -20.17
C ASP A 97 -7.70 15.90 -19.89
N ASP A 98 -7.69 16.63 -18.76
CA ASP A 98 -8.75 17.60 -18.43
C ASP A 98 -8.73 18.85 -19.33
N ILE A 99 -7.53 19.34 -19.71
CA ILE A 99 -7.38 20.44 -20.68
C ILE A 99 -7.93 20.01 -22.04
N LYS A 100 -7.48 18.85 -22.54
CA LYS A 100 -7.93 18.33 -23.83
C LYS A 100 -9.45 18.11 -23.88
N GLY A 101 -10.02 17.55 -22.81
CA GLY A 101 -11.46 17.34 -22.70
C GLY A 101 -12.29 18.62 -22.62
N ARG A 102 -11.71 19.77 -22.26
CA ARG A 102 -12.37 21.09 -22.34
C ARG A 102 -12.31 21.67 -23.73
N ASP A 103 -11.17 21.57 -24.40
CA ASP A 103 -11.00 22.05 -25.78
C ASP A 103 -11.94 21.31 -26.75
N ASP A 104 -12.10 19.99 -26.57
CA ASP A 104 -13.02 19.16 -27.37
C ASP A 104 -14.52 19.48 -27.12
N ARG A 105 -14.86 20.21 -26.06
CA ARG A 105 -16.25 20.65 -25.75
C ARG A 105 -16.54 22.09 -26.18
N ALA A 106 -15.50 22.85 -26.52
CA ALA A 106 -15.59 24.24 -26.94
C ALA A 106 -15.59 24.40 -28.48
N ALA A 107 -15.29 23.33 -29.22
CA ALA A 107 -15.37 23.20 -30.68
C ALA A 107 -16.70 22.55 -31.10
#